data_AF-A0A9D8L5Y1-F1
#
_entry.id   AF-A0A9D8L5Y1-F1
#
_cell.length_a   1.000
_cell.length_b   1.000
_cell.length_c   1.000
_cell.angle_alpha   90.00
_cell.angle_beta   90.00
_cell.angle_gamma   90.00
#
_symmetry.space_group_name_H-M   'P 1'
#
loop_
_entity.id
_entity.type
_entity.pdbx_description
1 polymer ?
#
loop_
_entity_poly.entity_id
_entity_poly.type
_entity_poly.pdbx_seq_one_letter_code
_entity_poly.pdbx_strand_id
1 'polypeptide(L)'
;LWARNEWTRRERSMVTIALLAALGHTEEMAMHIRATVRTGASEADIREALLHVAIYAGVPSANTAFRIAKQVFAEMREGVPQ
;
A
#
# COMPACT_ATOMS: atom_id res chain seq x y z
N LEU A 1 1.75 -12.46 -14.21
CA LEU A 1 2.04 -11.02 -14.02
C LEU A 1 3.34 -10.77 -13.25
N TRP A 2 3.49 -11.27 -12.02
CA TRP A 2 4.64 -10.97 -11.14
C TRP A 2 6.03 -11.41 -11.63
N ALA A 3 6.10 -12.40 -12.52
CA ALA A 3 7.34 -12.93 -13.08
C ALA A 3 7.87 -12.16 -14.31
N ARG A 4 7.17 -11.11 -14.76
CA ARG A 4 7.60 -10.32 -15.94
C ARG A 4 8.73 -9.34 -15.58
N ASN A 5 9.48 -8.83 -16.55
CA ASN A 5 10.71 -8.08 -16.27
C ASN A 5 10.59 -6.56 -16.47
N GLU A 6 9.48 -6.05 -17.00
CA GLU A 6 9.38 -4.62 -17.35
C GLU A 6 9.27 -3.71 -16.13
N TRP A 7 8.62 -4.19 -15.08
CA TRP A 7 8.56 -3.53 -13.78
C TRP A 7 9.29 -4.38 -12.75
N THR A 8 9.97 -3.73 -11.83
CA THR A 8 10.49 -4.31 -10.60
C THR A 8 9.34 -4.80 -9.71
N ARG A 9 9.67 -5.64 -8.72
CA ARG A 9 8.69 -6.05 -7.70
C ARG A 9 8.14 -4.84 -6.94
N ARG A 10 8.99 -3.85 -6.66
CA ARG A 10 8.62 -2.59 -6.00
C ARG A 10 7.56 -1.84 -6.81
N GLU A 11 7.80 -1.59 -8.09
CA GLU A 11 6.86 -0.85 -8.95
C GLU A 11 5.50 -1.54 -9.04
N ARG A 12 5.48 -2.86 -9.25
CA ARG A 12 4.23 -3.63 -9.25
C ARG A 12 3.49 -3.53 -7.91
N SER A 13 4.20 -3.71 -6.81
CA SER A 13 3.66 -3.57 -5.45
C SER A 13 3.02 -2.20 -5.19
N MET A 14 3.70 -1.12 -5.59
CA MET A 14 3.21 0.25 -5.42
C MET A 14 1.91 0.49 -6.17
N VAL A 15 1.83 0.04 -7.42
CA VAL A 15 0.62 0.17 -8.24
C VAL A 15 -0.51 -0.69 -7.68
N THR A 16 -0.22 -1.90 -7.20
CA THR A 16 -1.22 -2.74 -6.53
C THR A 16 -1.80 -2.07 -5.29
N ILE A 17 -0.98 -1.45 -4.43
CA ILE A 17 -1.47 -0.72 -3.25
C ILE A 17 -2.43 0.41 -3.67
N ALA A 18 -2.05 1.22 -4.67
CA ALA A 18 -2.88 2.33 -5.13
C ALA A 18 -4.25 1.84 -5.67
N LEU A 19 -4.25 0.74 -6.43
CA LEU A 19 -5.49 0.15 -6.96
C LEU A 19 -6.38 -0.41 -5.85
N LEU A 20 -5.81 -1.16 -4.90
CA LEU A 20 -6.59 -1.71 -3.78
C LEU A 20 -7.17 -0.61 -2.89
N ALA A 21 -6.41 0.46 -2.65
CA ALA A 21 -6.88 1.64 -1.93
C ALA A 21 -8.04 2.33 -2.67
N ALA A 22 -7.90 2.54 -3.97
CA ALA A 22 -8.92 3.18 -4.80
C ALA A 22 -10.22 2.37 -4.88
N LEU A 23 -10.12 1.03 -4.90
CA LEU A 23 -11.26 0.11 -4.98
C LEU A 23 -11.87 -0.24 -3.62
N GLY A 24 -11.27 0.20 -2.51
CA GLY A 24 -11.75 -0.11 -1.15
C GLY A 24 -11.43 -1.52 -0.66
N HIS A 25 -10.51 -2.25 -1.30
CA HIS A 25 -10.07 -3.60 -0.92
C HIS A 25 -9.04 -3.54 0.22
N THR A 26 -9.50 -3.10 1.39
CA THR A 26 -8.61 -2.71 2.51
C THR A 26 -7.86 -3.86 3.19
N GLU A 27 -8.43 -5.07 3.24
CA GLU A 27 -7.77 -6.23 3.85
C GLU A 27 -6.59 -6.70 3.00
N GLU A 28 -6.80 -6.82 1.68
CA GLU A 28 -5.75 -7.13 0.72
C GLU A 28 -4.72 -6.02 0.67
N MET A 29 -5.14 -4.75 0.74
CA MET A 29 -4.22 -3.61 0.80
C MET A 29 -3.30 -3.72 2.02
N ALA A 30 -3.81 -4.09 3.20
CA ALA A 30 -3.01 -4.27 4.40
C ALA A 30 -1.95 -5.37 4.21
N MET A 31 -2.33 -6.51 3.62
CA MET A 31 -1.39 -7.58 3.26
C MET A 31 -0.31 -7.08 2.28
N HIS A 32 -0.72 -6.33 1.26
CA HIS A 32 0.19 -5.79 0.25
C HIS A 32 1.15 -4.75 0.83
N ILE A 33 0.75 -3.93 1.79
CA ILE A 33 1.65 -2.99 2.48
C ILE A 33 2.80 -3.76 3.16
N ARG A 34 2.49 -4.82 3.93
CA ARG A 34 3.50 -5.65 4.61
C ARG A 34 4.48 -6.28 3.62
N ALA A 35 3.97 -6.81 2.51
CA ALA A 35 4.80 -7.41 1.47
C ALA A 35 5.66 -6.37 0.73
N THR A 36 5.13 -5.17 0.51
CA THR A 36 5.76 -4.10 -0.29
C THR A 36 6.98 -3.53 0.40
N VAL A 37 6.99 -3.41 1.73
CA VAL A 37 8.19 -2.97 2.46
C VAL A 37 9.39 -3.88 2.21
N ARG A 38 9.16 -5.20 2.02
CA ARG A 38 10.24 -6.17 1.70
C ARG A 38 10.81 -6.00 0.29
N THR A 39 10.20 -5.17 -0.55
CA THR A 39 10.70 -4.82 -1.89
C THR A 39 11.63 -3.62 -1.89
N GLY A 40 11.88 -3.00 -0.72
CA GLY A 40 12.65 -1.76 -0.58
C GLY A 40 11.82 -0.48 -0.69
N ALA A 41 10.49 -0.59 -0.78
CA ALA A 41 9.61 0.58 -0.67
C ALA A 41 9.58 1.09 0.78
N SER A 42 9.67 2.40 0.94
CA SER A 42 9.56 3.09 2.23
C SER A 42 8.10 3.36 2.61
N GLU A 43 7.86 3.67 3.89
CA GLU A 43 6.56 4.20 4.34
C GLU A 43 6.19 5.50 3.61
N ALA A 44 7.19 6.33 3.26
CA ALA A 44 6.99 7.55 2.49
C ALA A 44 6.51 7.25 1.06
N ASP A 45 7.05 6.23 0.40
CA ASP A 45 6.60 5.83 -0.94
C ASP A 45 5.11 5.46 -0.94
N ILE A 46 4.69 4.66 0.04
CA ILE A 46 3.29 4.22 0.20
C ILE A 46 2.40 5.43 0.49
N ARG A 47 2.86 6.36 1.33
CA ARG A 47 2.15 7.62 1.60
C ARG A 47 1.90 8.43 0.32
N GLU A 48 2.92 8.60 -0.53
CA GLU A 48 2.78 9.32 -1.81
C GLU A 48 1.77 8.66 -2.75
N ALA A 49 1.77 7.32 -2.81
CA ALA A 49 0.76 6.61 -3.59
C ALA A 49 -0.67 6.86 -3.07
N LEU A 50 -0.87 6.88 -1.75
CA LEU A 50 -2.17 7.18 -1.15
C LEU A 50 -2.59 8.65 -1.33
N LEU A 51 -1.66 9.59 -1.38
CA LEU A 51 -1.94 10.98 -1.77
C LEU A 51 -2.43 11.05 -3.23
N HIS A 52 -1.84 10.28 -4.13
CA HIS A 52 -2.32 10.18 -5.51
C HIS A 52 -3.74 9.62 -5.58
N VAL A 53 -4.05 8.60 -4.76
CA VAL A 53 -5.42 8.06 -4.62
C VAL A 53 -6.39 9.15 -4.16
N ALA A 54 -5.99 10.07 -3.27
CA ALA A 54 -6.86 11.16 -2.83
C ALA A 54 -7.31 12.06 -3.98
N ILE A 55 -6.41 12.34 -4.93
CA ILE A 55 -6.68 13.18 -6.10
C ILE A 55 -7.51 12.44 -7.15
N TYR A 56 -7.20 11.18 -7.43
CA TYR A 56 -7.78 10.46 -8.58
C TYR A 56 -8.93 9.50 -8.24
N ALA A 57 -9.02 9.05 -6.99
CA ALA A 57 -10.09 8.16 -6.51
C ALA A 57 -10.87 8.74 -5.31
N GLY A 58 -10.54 9.97 -4.91
CA GLY A 58 -11.26 10.74 -3.90
C GLY A 58 -10.68 10.62 -2.49
N VAL A 59 -10.81 11.73 -1.75
CA VAL A 59 -10.39 11.87 -0.35
C VAL A 59 -10.99 10.79 0.58
N PRO A 60 -12.26 10.36 0.45
CA PRO A 60 -12.82 9.32 1.33
C PRO A 60 -12.08 7.98 1.24
N SER A 61 -11.74 7.55 0.02
CA SER A 61 -10.98 6.31 -0.22
C SER A 61 -9.57 6.41 0.37
N ALA A 62 -8.89 7.54 0.11
CA ALA A 62 -7.56 7.79 0.65
C ALA A 62 -7.54 7.87 2.19
N ASN A 63 -8.51 8.53 2.83
CA ASN A 63 -8.60 8.60 4.29
C ASN A 63 -8.71 7.20 4.92
N THR A 64 -9.54 6.35 4.34
CA THR A 64 -9.67 4.95 4.76
C THR A 64 -8.33 4.22 4.60
N ALA A 65 -7.67 4.38 3.45
CA ALA A 65 -6.38 3.77 3.18
C ALA A 65 -5.28 4.24 4.14
N PHE A 66 -5.21 5.54 4.44
CA PHE A 66 -4.24 6.10 5.40
C PHE A 66 -4.42 5.55 6.80
N ARG A 67 -5.67 5.42 7.26
CA ARG A 67 -5.97 4.84 8.58
C ARG A 67 -5.44 3.40 8.66
N ILE A 68 -5.70 2.58 7.65
CA ILE A 68 -5.24 1.20 7.59
C ILE A 68 -3.72 1.13 7.48
N ALA A 69 -3.10 1.93 6.62
CA ALA A 69 -1.65 1.96 6.47
C ALA A 69 -0.96 2.31 7.80
N LYS A 70 -1.47 3.32 8.52
CA LYS A 70 -0.95 3.70 9.84
C LYS A 70 -1.02 2.56 10.84
N GLN A 71 -2.14 1.82 10.86
CA GLN A 71 -2.31 0.65 11.72
C GLN A 71 -1.30 -0.45 11.38
N VAL A 72 -1.19 -0.82 10.10
CA VAL A 72 -0.27 -1.87 9.64
C VAL A 72 1.18 -1.51 9.98
N PHE A 73 1.61 -0.27 9.76
CA PHE A 73 2.97 0.14 10.12
C PHE A 73 3.22 0.14 11.63
N ALA A 74 2.21 0.42 12.45
CA ALA A 74 2.32 0.30 13.91
C ALA A 74 2.52 -1.16 14.32
N GLU A 75 1.67 -2.07 13.84
CA GLU A 75 1.78 -3.52 14.09
C GLU A 75 3.14 -4.08 13.67
N MET A 76 3.65 -3.66 12.50
CA MET A 76 4.97 -4.06 12.00
C MET A 76 6.13 -3.59 12.89
N ARG A 77 6.01 -2.42 13.53
CA ARG A 77 7.03 -1.91 14.47
C ARG A 77 6.99 -2.63 15.82
N GLU A 78 5.80 -3.02 16.25
CA GLU A 78 5.60 -3.75 17.51
C GLU A 78 5.96 -5.25 17.39
N GLY A 79 6.23 -5.73 16.17
CA GLY A 79 6.60 -7.12 15.92
C GLY A 79 5.44 -8.08 16.16
N VAL A 80 4.20 -7.58 16.20
CA VAL A 80 2.99 -8.39 16.40
C VAL A 80 2.83 -9.32 15.21
N PRO A 81 2.94 -10.65 15.39
CA PRO A 81 2.61 -11.59 14.33
C PRO A 81 1.09 -11.52 14.08
N GLN A 82 0.71 -11.38 12.81
CA GLN A 82 -0.66 -11.69 12.36
C GLN A 82 -0.76 -13.18 12.04
#